data_AF-A0A940V4H6-F1
#
_entry.id   AF-A0A940V4H6-F1
#
_cell.length_a   1.000
_cell.length_b   1.000
_cell.length_c   1.000
_cell.angle_alpha   90.00
_cell.angle_beta   90.00
_cell.angle_gamma   90.00
#
_symmetry.space_group_name_H-M   'P 1'
#
loop_
_entity.id
_entity.type
_entity.pdbx_description
1 polymer ?
#
loop_
_entity_poly.entity_id
_entity_poly.type
_entity_poly.pdbx_seq_one_letter_code
_entity_poly.pdbx_strand_id
1 'polypeptide(L)'
;MKKIVLSMIMILLLVSFVGCKKNSDNTKQNTEDRSPTAQPTITLPPETTGDEIGEAVGEKEVFTLEDYFPFEADTEYVYEGAGNEYASYRRFIDYIDVPNEKLQTRTENGGTVTVRVLQIKDGALSVVYLANESYIRDNFMNQTSGEDAEVLLMEPLTKGTNWTLSDGSTRSITGEKVPVTTPYGSFEALEVTTESTDSTIKDYYAVGVGLVKTVFESEGMEVSSTLSTVNKNTSYKQFFTLYYPDADEKIYMVPSELALPTGSDVLTVLEEAMKKEPPKDTYLPLMSKNTKLNSLTLEEGNILHVDFSRAFVDEMNAGAGYELRILQSVANTLGNYFGISKVRITLDGKPYESGHILMNEGEVFEVSMEDVVQ
;
A
#
# COMPACT_ATOMS: atom_id res chain seq x y z
N MET A 1 -4.14 -46.72 -22.39
CA MET A 1 -3.84 -45.29 -22.63
C MET A 1 -5.15 -44.52 -22.77
N LYS A 2 -5.64 -43.92 -21.69
CA LYS A 2 -6.67 -42.89 -21.70
C LYS A 2 -6.20 -41.82 -20.72
N LYS A 3 -6.05 -40.60 -21.24
CA LYS A 3 -5.49 -39.44 -20.56
C LYS A 3 -6.44 -39.02 -19.44
N ILE A 4 -5.93 -38.96 -18.21
CA ILE A 4 -6.60 -38.32 -17.08
C ILE A 4 -6.15 -36.86 -17.14
N VAL A 5 -7.10 -35.97 -17.40
CA VAL A 5 -6.92 -34.53 -17.28
C VAL A 5 -7.03 -34.21 -15.80
N LEU A 6 -5.91 -33.83 -15.20
CA LEU A 6 -5.83 -33.38 -13.82
C LEU A 6 -6.28 -31.91 -13.80
N SER A 7 -7.52 -31.66 -13.39
CA SER A 7 -7.99 -30.31 -13.07
C SER A 7 -7.31 -29.86 -11.77
N MET A 8 -6.43 -28.88 -11.89
CA MET A 8 -5.78 -28.18 -10.79
C MET A 8 -6.83 -27.28 -10.13
N ILE A 9 -7.27 -27.66 -8.93
CA ILE A 9 -8.19 -26.87 -8.11
C ILE A 9 -7.38 -25.72 -7.51
N MET A 10 -7.62 -24.52 -8.03
CA MET A 10 -7.13 -23.26 -7.50
C MET A 10 -7.90 -22.97 -6.21
N ILE A 11 -7.31 -23.29 -5.05
CA ILE A 11 -7.83 -22.86 -3.75
C ILE A 11 -7.43 -21.41 -3.57
N LEU A 12 -8.23 -20.52 -4.14
CA LEU A 12 -8.26 -19.11 -3.79
C LEU A 12 -9.00 -19.03 -2.45
N LEU A 13 -8.28 -18.74 -1.36
CA LEU A 13 -8.86 -18.49 -0.05
C LEU A 13 -9.61 -17.15 -0.08
N LEU A 14 -10.83 -17.21 -0.62
CA LEU A 14 -11.86 -16.19 -0.51
C LEU A 14 -12.63 -16.44 0.78
N VAL A 15 -12.38 -15.63 1.80
CA VAL A 15 -13.32 -15.48 2.92
C VAL A 15 -14.15 -14.24 2.65
N SER A 16 -15.45 -14.46 2.48
CA SER A 16 -16.46 -13.46 2.14
C SER A 16 -17.55 -13.41 3.21
N PHE A 17 -18.13 -12.22 3.35
CA PHE A 17 -19.51 -11.85 3.78
C PHE A 17 -19.67 -11.04 5.08
N VAL A 18 -20.15 -9.78 4.87
CA VAL A 18 -21.35 -9.12 5.45
C VAL A 18 -21.42 -9.02 6.99
N GLY A 19 -21.52 -7.88 7.65
CA GLY A 19 -22.15 -6.60 7.31
C GLY A 19 -23.34 -6.33 8.23
N CYS A 20 -23.26 -5.37 9.17
CA CYS A 20 -24.37 -4.47 9.55
C CYS A 20 -24.04 -3.49 10.70
N LYS A 21 -24.32 -2.21 10.42
CA LYS A 21 -25.17 -1.30 11.21
C LYS A 21 -24.67 -0.71 12.55
N LYS A 22 -23.99 0.42 12.35
CA LYS A 22 -24.00 1.69 13.12
C LYS A 22 -25.19 1.87 14.09
N ASN A 23 -24.88 2.28 15.33
CA ASN A 23 -25.69 3.30 15.99
C ASN A 23 -24.82 4.26 16.79
N SER A 24 -25.13 5.55 16.63
CA SER A 24 -24.52 6.70 17.29
C SER A 24 -25.14 6.91 18.67
N ASP A 25 -24.36 7.51 19.56
CA ASP A 25 -24.69 8.78 20.24
C ASP A 25 -23.71 8.97 21.43
N ASN A 26 -23.36 10.15 21.92
CA ASN A 26 -23.27 11.52 21.41
C ASN A 26 -22.73 12.32 22.61
N THR A 27 -21.96 13.37 22.34
CA THR A 27 -21.94 14.64 23.10
C THR A 27 -21.09 14.79 24.39
N LYS A 28 -20.03 15.63 24.26
CA LYS A 28 -19.63 16.87 25.00
C LYS A 28 -19.68 16.86 26.56
N GLN A 29 -18.89 17.60 27.34
CA GLN A 29 -18.13 18.84 27.13
C GLN A 29 -17.29 19.15 28.39
N ASN A 30 -16.15 19.83 28.17
CA ASN A 30 -15.65 21.02 28.89
C ASN A 30 -14.87 20.97 30.22
N THR A 31 -13.69 21.61 30.13
CA THR A 31 -13.07 22.63 31.03
C THR A 31 -12.53 22.15 32.39
N GLU A 32 -11.38 22.57 32.92
CA GLU A 32 -10.73 23.89 32.91
C GLU A 32 -9.19 23.84 32.95
N ASP A 33 -8.62 24.94 32.48
CA ASP A 33 -7.25 25.44 32.53
C ASP A 33 -6.77 25.76 33.97
N ARG A 34 -5.46 25.53 34.23
CA ARG A 34 -4.57 26.37 35.07
C ARG A 34 -3.17 25.74 35.16
N SER A 35 -2.20 26.41 34.54
CA SER A 35 -0.77 26.38 34.90
C SER A 35 -0.42 27.73 35.57
N PRO A 36 0.83 28.01 35.98
CA PRO A 36 1.98 27.15 36.32
C PRO A 36 2.50 27.48 37.74
N THR A 37 3.59 26.86 38.23
CA THR A 37 4.74 27.55 38.90
C THR A 37 5.77 26.57 39.50
N ALA A 38 7.02 26.78 39.09
CA ALA A 38 8.33 26.61 39.74
C ALA A 38 8.84 25.24 40.27
N GLN A 39 9.97 24.84 39.68
CA GLN A 39 11.04 24.03 40.29
C GLN A 39 11.65 24.69 41.53
N PRO A 40 12.28 23.86 42.37
CA PRO A 40 13.63 24.18 42.81
C PRO A 40 14.62 23.01 42.65
N THR A 41 15.81 23.36 42.16
CA THR A 41 17.05 22.59 42.13
C THR A 41 17.76 22.65 43.48
N ILE A 42 18.21 21.51 44.03
CA ILE A 42 19.28 21.41 45.06
C ILE A 42 20.08 20.12 44.78
N THR A 43 21.29 20.21 44.19
CA THR A 43 22.66 20.13 44.81
C THR A 43 23.06 18.75 45.41
N LEU A 44 24.05 18.10 44.78
CA LEU A 44 24.85 16.96 45.28
C LEU A 44 26.06 17.45 46.11
N PRO A 45 26.52 16.69 47.11
CA PRO A 45 27.89 16.10 47.07
C PRO A 45 28.05 14.80 47.93
N PRO A 46 29.27 14.24 48.12
CA PRO A 46 30.18 13.58 47.19
C PRO A 46 30.37 12.07 47.50
N GLU A 47 31.19 11.39 46.68
CA GLU A 47 31.56 9.97 46.67
C GLU A 47 31.91 9.32 48.02
N THR A 48 31.53 8.04 48.15
CA THR A 48 32.35 7.03 48.85
C THR A 48 32.38 5.74 48.04
N THR A 49 33.59 5.36 47.67
CA THR A 49 34.04 4.07 47.13
C THR A 49 33.63 2.89 48.00
N GLY A 50 33.10 1.85 47.36
CA GLY A 50 32.99 0.49 47.90
C GLY A 50 32.86 -0.48 46.73
N ASP A 51 33.94 -1.20 46.44
CA ASP A 51 33.94 -2.33 45.51
C ASP A 51 33.00 -3.42 46.03
N GLU A 52 31.86 -3.60 45.36
CA GLU A 52 31.11 -4.84 45.39
C GLU A 52 30.98 -5.38 43.96
N ILE A 53 31.45 -6.60 43.80
CA ILE A 53 31.46 -7.38 42.56
C ILE A 53 30.01 -7.79 42.29
N GLY A 54 29.25 -6.92 41.62
CA GLY A 54 27.91 -7.21 41.16
C GLY A 54 27.96 -8.14 39.94
N GLU A 55 27.39 -9.33 40.06
CA GLU A 55 26.91 -10.09 38.91
C GLU A 55 26.10 -9.15 38.02
N ALA A 56 26.50 -9.04 36.74
CA ALA A 56 25.67 -8.42 35.73
C ALA A 56 24.41 -9.29 35.56
N VAL A 57 23.38 -9.00 36.34
CA VAL A 57 22.02 -9.44 36.05
C VAL A 57 21.66 -8.75 34.75
N GLY A 58 21.78 -9.47 33.64
CA GLY A 58 21.35 -8.96 32.34
C GLY A 58 19.90 -8.48 32.47
N GLU A 59 19.66 -7.20 32.24
CA GLU A 59 18.31 -6.68 32.11
C GLU A 59 17.58 -7.55 31.09
N LYS A 60 16.41 -8.07 31.48
CA LYS A 60 15.55 -8.79 30.55
C LYS A 60 15.14 -7.78 29.48
N GLU A 61 15.68 -7.91 28.27
CA GLU A 61 15.25 -7.08 27.15
C GLU A 61 13.73 -7.23 26.99
N VAL A 62 13.01 -6.12 27.13
CA VAL A 62 11.55 -6.05 26.96
C VAL A 62 11.30 -5.35 25.63
N PHE A 63 10.83 -6.12 24.65
CA PHE A 63 10.45 -5.62 23.33
C PHE A 63 8.95 -5.30 23.26
N THR A 64 8.59 -4.28 22.49
CA THR A 64 7.20 -3.87 22.22
C THR A 64 6.72 -4.37 20.86
N LEU A 65 5.45 -4.13 20.53
CA LEU A 65 4.91 -4.43 19.19
C LEU A 65 5.61 -3.64 18.07
N GLU A 66 6.02 -2.39 18.34
CA GLU A 66 6.72 -1.54 17.36
C GLU A 66 8.10 -2.11 17.00
N ASP A 67 8.78 -2.74 17.97
CA ASP A 67 10.07 -3.39 17.74
C ASP A 67 9.95 -4.55 16.74
N TYR A 68 8.84 -5.29 16.76
CA TYR A 68 8.55 -6.37 15.80
C TYR A 68 7.83 -5.88 14.55
N PHE A 69 7.57 -4.58 14.42
CA PHE A 69 6.88 -4.04 13.25
C PHE A 69 7.29 -2.58 13.00
N PRO A 70 8.51 -2.37 12.48
CA PRO A 70 9.07 -1.03 12.32
C PRO A 70 8.40 -0.26 11.17
N PHE A 71 8.18 1.03 11.39
CA PHE A 71 7.56 1.94 10.45
C PHE A 71 8.61 2.55 9.51
N GLU A 72 9.26 1.71 8.70
CA GLU A 72 10.32 2.14 7.78
C GLU A 72 9.75 2.59 6.43
N ALA A 73 9.81 3.90 6.16
CA ALA A 73 9.46 4.45 4.84
C ALA A 73 10.40 3.95 3.74
N ASP A 74 9.91 3.95 2.50
CA ASP A 74 10.66 3.61 1.29
C ASP A 74 11.44 2.30 1.44
N THR A 75 10.76 1.26 1.91
CA THR A 75 11.38 -0.04 2.16
C THR A 75 10.65 -1.14 1.39
N GLU A 76 11.43 -1.94 0.67
CA GLU A 76 10.98 -3.16 0.00
C GLU A 76 11.54 -4.38 0.74
N TYR A 77 10.66 -5.32 1.08
CA TYR A 77 11.00 -6.63 1.64
C TYR A 77 10.78 -7.70 0.57
N VAL A 78 11.78 -8.53 0.31
CA VAL A 78 11.71 -9.61 -0.69
C VAL A 78 11.76 -10.96 0.03
N TYR A 79 10.77 -11.82 -0.22
CA TYR A 79 10.67 -13.15 0.36
C TYR A 79 10.80 -14.21 -0.73
N GLU A 80 11.71 -15.16 -0.50
CA GLU A 80 11.84 -16.37 -1.32
C GLU A 80 10.83 -17.43 -0.88
N GLY A 81 10.12 -17.99 -1.85
CA GLY A 81 9.10 -19.00 -1.64
C GLY A 81 9.58 -20.42 -1.96
N ALA A 82 9.07 -21.40 -1.21
CA ALA A 82 9.20 -22.82 -1.48
C ALA A 82 7.84 -23.54 -1.38
N GLY A 83 7.67 -24.63 -2.13
CA GLY A 83 6.46 -25.46 -2.11
C GLY A 83 5.33 -24.99 -3.04
N ASN A 84 5.24 -23.69 -3.36
CA ASN A 84 4.24 -23.11 -4.27
C ASN A 84 4.81 -21.92 -5.05
N GLU A 85 4.35 -21.69 -6.28
CA GLU A 85 4.72 -20.55 -7.14
C GLU A 85 4.32 -19.19 -6.55
N TYR A 86 3.26 -19.13 -5.74
CA TYR A 86 2.80 -17.90 -5.07
C TYR A 86 3.43 -17.66 -3.69
N ALA A 87 4.36 -18.50 -3.26
CA ALA A 87 5.02 -18.36 -1.95
C ALA A 87 6.13 -17.29 -1.95
N SER A 88 6.65 -16.93 -3.12
CA SER A 88 7.58 -15.81 -3.26
C SER A 88 6.79 -14.51 -3.38
N TYR A 89 7.20 -13.47 -2.67
CA TYR A 89 6.53 -12.18 -2.77
C TYR A 89 7.45 -11.02 -2.43
N ARG A 90 7.05 -9.82 -2.87
CA ARG A 90 7.64 -8.55 -2.46
C ARG A 90 6.62 -7.76 -1.66
N ARG A 91 7.07 -7.04 -0.65
CA ARG A 91 6.24 -6.15 0.17
C ARG A 91 6.81 -4.75 0.21
N PHE A 92 5.98 -3.76 -0.06
CA PHE A 92 6.30 -2.34 0.00
C PHE A 92 5.49 -1.63 1.08
N ILE A 93 6.03 -0.54 1.60
CA ILE A 93 5.32 0.35 2.54
C ILE A 93 4.70 1.51 1.76
N ASP A 94 3.37 1.49 1.63
CA ASP A 94 2.63 2.47 0.85
C ASP A 94 2.41 3.78 1.64
N TYR A 95 1.95 3.69 2.89
CA TYR A 95 1.64 4.85 3.72
C TYR A 95 2.01 4.56 5.17
N ILE A 96 2.38 5.61 5.91
CA ILE A 96 2.69 5.57 7.33
C ILE A 96 1.96 6.72 8.02
N ASP A 97 1.37 6.42 9.17
CA ASP A 97 0.77 7.38 10.09
C ASP A 97 1.26 7.05 11.50
N VAL A 98 2.44 7.59 11.84
CA VAL A 98 3.10 7.37 13.14
C VAL A 98 2.21 7.80 14.32
N PRO A 99 1.55 8.98 14.30
CA PRO A 99 0.68 9.39 15.41
C PRO A 99 -0.45 8.41 15.76
N ASN A 100 -0.96 7.66 14.77
CA ASN A 100 -2.03 6.67 14.98
C ASN A 100 -1.52 5.22 14.95
N GLU A 101 -0.20 5.03 14.92
CA GLU A 101 0.49 3.73 14.82
C GLU A 101 -0.08 2.84 13.70
N LYS A 102 -0.34 3.47 12.54
CA LYS A 102 -0.87 2.79 11.35
C LYS A 102 0.13 2.79 10.20
N LEU A 103 0.09 1.72 9.41
CA LEU A 103 0.75 1.72 8.11
C LEU A 103 -0.02 0.89 7.09
N GLN A 104 0.14 1.24 5.81
CA GLN A 104 -0.37 0.47 4.69
C GLN A 104 0.78 -0.25 4.02
N THR A 105 0.62 -1.56 3.79
CA THR A 105 1.54 -2.37 2.98
C THR A 105 0.89 -2.82 1.70
N ARG A 106 1.72 -3.04 0.68
CA ARG A 106 1.38 -3.68 -0.59
C ARG A 106 2.22 -4.92 -0.76
N THR A 107 1.59 -6.06 -0.99
CA THR A 107 2.26 -7.34 -1.21
C THR A 107 1.95 -7.86 -2.62
N GLU A 108 2.98 -8.23 -3.37
CA GLU A 108 2.88 -8.78 -4.72
C GLU A 108 3.52 -10.16 -4.77
N ASN A 109 2.76 -11.19 -5.15
CA ASN A 109 3.25 -12.57 -5.20
C ASN A 109 3.21 -13.20 -6.60
N GLY A 110 3.09 -12.36 -7.64
CA GLY A 110 2.96 -12.79 -9.04
C GLY A 110 1.57 -13.29 -9.43
N GLY A 111 0.72 -13.67 -8.47
CA GLY A 111 -0.69 -14.03 -8.71
C GLY A 111 -1.65 -12.87 -8.45
N THR A 112 -1.42 -12.09 -7.40
CA THR A 112 -2.25 -10.93 -7.05
C THR A 112 -1.43 -9.84 -6.34
N VAL A 113 -2.05 -8.68 -6.19
CA VAL A 113 -1.56 -7.58 -5.36
C VAL A 113 -2.55 -7.35 -4.22
N THR A 114 -2.08 -7.53 -3.00
CA THR A 114 -2.87 -7.37 -1.78
C THR A 114 -2.39 -6.15 -1.01
N VAL A 115 -3.32 -5.30 -0.58
CA VAL A 115 -3.08 -4.15 0.27
C VAL A 115 -3.64 -4.41 1.66
N ARG A 116 -2.84 -4.13 2.69
CA ARG A 116 -3.23 -4.26 4.11
C ARG A 116 -2.99 -2.95 4.84
N VAL A 117 -3.94 -2.51 5.64
CA VAL A 117 -3.70 -1.48 6.67
C VAL A 117 -3.53 -2.19 7.99
N LEU A 118 -2.37 -1.98 8.62
CA LEU A 118 -2.03 -2.50 9.92
C LEU A 118 -2.09 -1.38 10.95
N GLN A 119 -2.53 -1.71 12.16
CA GLN A 119 -2.60 -0.77 13.28
C GLN A 119 -2.14 -1.45 14.56
N ILE A 120 -1.30 -0.77 15.33
CA ILE A 120 -1.07 -1.08 16.74
C ILE A 120 -2.11 -0.31 17.56
N LYS A 121 -2.87 -1.04 18.38
CA LYS A 121 -3.84 -0.45 19.30
C LYS A 121 -4.16 -1.44 20.42
N ASP A 122 -4.35 -0.94 21.64
CA ASP A 122 -4.79 -1.73 22.79
C ASP A 122 -3.93 -2.99 23.05
N GLY A 123 -2.61 -2.89 22.81
CA GLY A 123 -1.66 -4.00 22.99
C GLY A 123 -1.73 -5.08 21.91
N ALA A 124 -2.30 -4.78 20.74
CA ALA A 124 -2.38 -5.71 19.61
C ALA A 124 -1.95 -5.04 18.29
N LEU A 125 -1.22 -5.79 17.45
CA LEU A 125 -0.99 -5.45 16.05
C LEU A 125 -2.01 -6.19 15.19
N SER A 126 -2.85 -5.45 14.46
CA SER A 126 -3.97 -6.01 13.72
C SER A 126 -4.02 -5.52 12.28
N VAL A 127 -4.47 -6.38 11.35
CA VAL A 127 -4.89 -5.99 10.00
C VAL A 127 -6.30 -5.44 10.08
N VAL A 128 -6.43 -4.12 10.05
CA VAL A 128 -7.72 -3.40 10.20
C VAL A 128 -8.44 -3.16 8.86
N TYR A 129 -7.73 -3.31 7.75
CA TYR A 129 -8.29 -3.30 6.40
C TYR A 129 -7.50 -4.22 5.47
N LEU A 130 -8.22 -4.90 4.57
CA LEU A 130 -7.67 -5.78 3.54
C LEU A 130 -8.37 -5.50 2.21
N ALA A 131 -7.58 -5.28 1.16
CA ALA A 131 -8.04 -5.25 -0.22
C ALA A 131 -7.19 -6.19 -1.07
N ASN A 132 -7.86 -7.04 -1.84
CA ASN A 132 -7.21 -7.91 -2.84
C ASN A 132 -7.33 -7.27 -4.23
N GLU A 133 -6.55 -7.77 -5.19
CA GLU A 133 -6.61 -7.30 -6.59
C GLU A 133 -6.41 -5.78 -6.73
N SER A 134 -5.60 -5.19 -5.84
CA SER A 134 -5.37 -3.75 -5.78
C SER A 134 -4.14 -3.37 -6.61
N TYR A 135 -4.30 -3.27 -7.93
CA TYR A 135 -3.19 -3.06 -8.86
C TYR A 135 -2.74 -1.59 -9.00
N ILE A 136 -3.58 -0.65 -8.55
CA ILE A 136 -3.26 0.77 -8.44
C ILE A 136 -3.02 1.13 -6.98
N ARG A 137 -2.15 2.11 -6.72
CA ARG A 137 -1.89 2.59 -5.37
C ARG A 137 -2.97 3.56 -4.92
N ASP A 138 -3.91 3.03 -4.15
CA ASP A 138 -4.89 3.83 -3.40
C ASP A 138 -4.48 3.96 -1.93
N ASN A 139 -4.98 5.01 -1.28
CA ASN A 139 -4.80 5.23 0.15
C ASN A 139 -6.02 4.74 0.94
N PHE A 140 -5.85 3.64 1.67
CA PHE A 140 -6.89 3.02 2.48
C PHE A 140 -6.73 3.26 3.98
N MET A 141 -5.83 4.16 4.42
CA MET A 141 -5.52 4.39 5.85
C MET A 141 -6.73 4.74 6.73
N ASN A 142 -7.77 5.30 6.11
CA ASN A 142 -9.03 5.69 6.75
C ASN A 142 -10.15 4.64 6.61
N GLN A 143 -9.90 3.52 5.95
CA GLN A 143 -10.86 2.43 5.78
C GLN A 143 -10.73 1.39 6.89
N THR A 144 -11.79 0.61 7.08
CA THR A 144 -11.80 -0.55 7.97
C THR A 144 -12.65 -1.67 7.36
N SER A 145 -12.23 -2.92 7.52
CA SER A 145 -12.96 -4.09 7.03
C SER A 145 -14.10 -4.54 7.96
N GLY A 146 -14.31 -3.88 9.11
CA GLY A 146 -15.34 -4.25 10.09
C GLY A 146 -14.75 -4.63 11.46
N GLU A 147 -15.54 -5.32 12.29
CA GLU A 147 -15.14 -5.71 13.66
C GLU A 147 -14.20 -6.94 13.69
N ASP A 148 -14.08 -7.67 12.58
CA ASP A 148 -13.32 -8.93 12.48
C ASP A 148 -11.84 -8.71 12.07
N ALA A 149 -11.17 -7.71 12.64
CA ALA A 149 -9.77 -7.42 12.34
C ALA A 149 -8.87 -8.62 12.70
N GLU A 150 -7.98 -9.01 11.78
CA GLU A 150 -7.04 -10.11 12.01
C GLU A 150 -5.92 -9.66 12.95
N VAL A 151 -5.86 -10.21 14.16
CA VAL A 151 -4.77 -9.92 15.10
C VAL A 151 -3.53 -10.76 14.76
N LEU A 152 -2.41 -10.10 14.43
CA LEU A 152 -1.14 -10.73 14.07
C LEU A 152 -0.26 -11.00 15.29
N LEU A 153 -0.18 -10.03 16.22
CA LEU A 153 0.57 -10.11 17.47
C LEU A 153 -0.25 -9.49 18.60
N MET A 154 -0.10 -10.03 19.81
CA MET A 154 -0.81 -9.55 21.01
C MET A 154 0.11 -9.59 22.22
N GLU A 155 0.09 -8.51 23.01
CA GLU A 155 0.78 -8.44 24.30
C GLU A 155 0.06 -9.27 25.39
N PRO A 156 0.80 -9.84 26.36
CA PRO A 156 2.25 -9.78 26.49
C PRO A 156 2.96 -10.64 25.44
N LEU A 157 4.10 -10.16 24.91
CA LEU A 157 4.90 -10.86 23.88
C LEU A 157 5.73 -12.00 24.47
N THR A 158 5.06 -12.93 25.13
CA THR A 158 5.64 -14.07 25.85
C THR A 158 4.99 -15.38 25.45
N LYS A 159 5.74 -16.47 25.53
CA LYS A 159 5.25 -17.80 25.21
C LYS A 159 4.01 -18.15 26.05
N GLY A 160 2.97 -18.63 25.38
CA GLY A 160 1.68 -19.01 25.97
C GLY A 160 0.58 -17.97 25.82
N THR A 161 0.91 -16.72 25.46
CA THR A 161 -0.10 -15.73 25.05
C THR A 161 -0.84 -16.23 23.82
N ASN A 162 -2.16 -16.20 23.83
CA ASN A 162 -3.00 -16.74 22.76
C ASN A 162 -4.31 -15.95 22.60
N TRP A 163 -4.87 -16.00 21.41
CA TRP A 163 -6.13 -15.37 21.04
C TRP A 163 -6.84 -16.17 19.95
N THR A 164 -8.15 -15.97 19.85
CA THR A 164 -8.99 -16.60 18.83
C THR A 164 -9.21 -15.62 17.69
N LEU A 165 -8.99 -16.07 16.45
CA LEU A 165 -9.28 -15.30 15.25
C LEU A 165 -10.78 -15.38 14.91
N SER A 166 -11.24 -14.49 14.04
CA SER A 166 -12.66 -14.43 13.62
C SER A 166 -13.13 -15.69 12.90
N ASP A 167 -12.23 -16.43 12.26
CA ASP A 167 -12.51 -17.74 11.65
C ASP A 167 -12.57 -18.90 12.66
N GLY A 168 -12.35 -18.63 13.95
CA GLY A 168 -12.36 -19.60 15.04
C GLY A 168 -11.04 -20.32 15.25
N SER A 169 -10.02 -20.09 14.42
CA SER A 169 -8.67 -20.64 14.63
C SER A 169 -8.01 -20.00 15.86
N THR A 170 -7.06 -20.72 16.46
CA THR A 170 -6.32 -20.24 17.63
C THR A 170 -4.92 -19.84 17.21
N ARG A 171 -4.54 -18.60 17.53
CA ARG A 171 -3.19 -18.08 17.32
C ARG A 171 -2.51 -17.88 18.68
N SER A 172 -1.24 -18.27 18.78
CA SER A 172 -0.49 -18.18 20.04
C SER A 172 1.00 -17.93 19.82
N ILE A 173 1.64 -17.30 20.79
CA ILE A 173 3.10 -17.19 20.86
C ILE A 173 3.64 -18.51 21.40
N THR A 174 4.37 -19.25 20.57
CA THR A 174 4.91 -20.59 20.89
C THR A 174 6.41 -20.58 21.22
N GLY A 175 7.12 -19.49 20.94
CA GLY A 175 8.51 -19.27 21.35
C GLY A 175 8.95 -17.80 21.26
N GLU A 176 9.92 -17.38 22.07
CA GLU A 176 10.39 -15.97 22.16
C GLU A 176 11.75 -15.72 21.50
N LYS A 177 12.61 -16.74 21.48
CA LYS A 177 14.00 -16.66 21.00
C LYS A 177 14.31 -17.83 20.07
N VAL A 178 13.39 -18.11 19.16
CA VAL A 178 13.55 -19.24 18.24
C VAL A 178 14.61 -18.86 17.20
N PRO A 179 15.70 -19.63 17.07
CA PRO A 179 16.73 -19.31 16.09
C PRO A 179 16.20 -19.56 14.68
N VAL A 180 16.17 -18.52 13.86
CA VAL A 180 15.73 -18.58 12.45
C VAL A 180 16.86 -18.07 11.58
N THR A 181 17.19 -18.82 10.52
CA THR A 181 18.15 -18.39 9.50
C THR A 181 17.42 -18.15 8.19
N THR A 182 17.66 -17.00 7.60
CA THR A 182 17.15 -16.58 6.29
C THR A 182 18.32 -16.12 5.41
N PRO A 183 18.14 -15.95 4.08
CA PRO A 183 19.19 -15.36 3.25
C PRO A 183 19.56 -13.93 3.67
N TYR A 184 18.62 -13.18 4.26
CA TYR A 184 18.88 -11.83 4.78
C TYR A 184 19.71 -11.83 6.06
N GLY A 185 19.55 -12.84 6.93
CA GLY A 185 20.31 -12.93 8.18
C GLY A 185 19.81 -14.02 9.13
N SER A 186 20.45 -14.12 10.30
CA SER A 186 20.02 -15.01 11.38
C SER A 186 19.47 -14.19 12.55
N PHE A 187 18.38 -14.68 13.14
CA PHE A 187 17.59 -13.97 14.16
C PHE A 187 17.23 -14.88 15.33
N GLU A 188 17.11 -14.30 16.53
CA GLU A 188 16.25 -14.83 17.58
C GLU A 188 14.84 -14.25 17.35
N ALA A 189 13.88 -15.10 16.98
CA ALA A 189 12.55 -14.67 16.57
C ALA A 189 11.46 -15.09 17.56
N LEU A 190 10.42 -14.25 17.64
CA LEU A 190 9.13 -14.62 18.21
C LEU A 190 8.43 -15.56 17.23
N GLU A 191 8.16 -16.79 17.65
CA GLU A 191 7.39 -17.78 16.90
C GLU A 191 5.92 -17.68 17.29
N VAL A 192 5.07 -17.47 16.30
CA VAL A 192 3.62 -17.35 16.44
C VAL A 192 2.98 -18.45 15.61
N THR A 193 2.24 -19.34 16.27
CA THR A 193 1.58 -20.47 15.63
C THR A 193 0.08 -20.24 15.56
N THR A 194 -0.50 -20.41 14.38
CA THR A 194 -1.94 -20.49 14.15
C THR A 194 -2.32 -21.94 13.88
N GLU A 195 -3.18 -22.50 14.70
CA GLU A 195 -3.71 -23.86 14.55
C GLU A 195 -5.15 -23.80 14.03
N SER A 196 -5.38 -24.48 12.91
CA SER A 196 -6.68 -24.70 12.29
C SER A 196 -6.97 -26.20 12.23
N THR A 197 -8.19 -26.60 11.84
CA THR A 197 -8.61 -28.01 11.83
C THR A 197 -7.63 -28.94 11.11
N ASP A 198 -7.14 -28.53 9.94
CA ASP A 198 -6.33 -29.37 9.04
C ASP A 198 -5.00 -28.72 8.63
N SER A 199 -4.61 -27.61 9.28
CA SER A 199 -3.39 -26.88 8.93
C SER A 199 -2.78 -26.14 10.10
N THR A 200 -1.50 -25.83 9.96
CA THR A 200 -0.73 -25.03 10.90
C THR A 200 0.05 -23.96 10.14
N ILE A 201 0.03 -22.73 10.64
CA ILE A 201 0.86 -21.63 10.16
C ILE A 201 1.81 -21.23 11.28
N LYS A 202 3.12 -21.16 10.99
CA LYS A 202 4.12 -20.59 11.88
C LYS A 202 4.72 -19.35 11.26
N ASP A 203 4.50 -18.21 11.91
CA ASP A 203 5.11 -16.93 11.57
C ASP A 203 6.22 -16.61 12.56
N TYR A 204 7.34 -16.14 12.04
CA TYR A 204 8.52 -15.79 12.83
C TYR A 204 8.80 -14.30 12.67
N TYR A 205 8.75 -13.56 13.78
CA TYR A 205 8.97 -12.12 13.82
C TYR A 205 10.30 -11.80 14.51
N ALA A 206 11.12 -10.96 13.89
CA ALA A 206 12.40 -10.52 14.45
C ALA A 206 12.35 -9.01 14.77
N VAL A 207 12.99 -8.63 15.87
CA VAL A 207 13.13 -7.23 16.28
C VAL A 207 13.86 -6.42 15.19
N GLY A 208 13.36 -5.23 14.91
CA GLY A 208 13.88 -4.29 13.92
C GLY A 208 13.60 -4.68 12.45
N VAL A 209 12.89 -5.79 12.20
CA VAL A 209 12.60 -6.28 10.84
C VAL A 209 11.14 -6.67 10.66
N GLY A 210 10.55 -7.30 11.67
CA GLY A 210 9.22 -7.90 11.64
C GLY A 210 9.20 -9.30 11.04
N LEU A 211 8.21 -9.61 10.21
CA LEU A 211 8.03 -10.99 9.71
C LEU A 211 9.23 -11.42 8.88
N VAL A 212 10.01 -12.40 9.35
CA VAL A 212 11.19 -12.92 8.63
C VAL A 212 10.94 -14.27 7.96
N LYS A 213 9.94 -15.02 8.43
CA LYS A 213 9.57 -16.31 7.83
C LYS A 213 8.12 -16.67 8.12
N THR A 214 7.48 -17.32 7.16
CA THR A 214 6.19 -18.02 7.34
C THR A 214 6.34 -19.46 6.86
N VAL A 215 5.78 -20.41 7.60
CA VAL A 215 5.68 -21.83 7.21
C VAL A 215 4.23 -22.27 7.37
N PHE A 216 3.62 -22.71 6.27
CA PHE A 216 2.31 -23.34 6.24
C PHE A 216 2.48 -24.85 6.05
N GLU A 217 1.83 -25.64 6.91
CA GLU A 217 1.84 -27.10 6.87
C GLU A 217 0.38 -27.60 6.80
N SER A 218 0.10 -28.49 5.86
CA SER A 218 -1.20 -29.19 5.75
C SER A 218 -1.05 -30.48 4.96
N GLU A 219 -1.63 -31.58 5.45
CA GLU A 219 -1.64 -32.89 4.78
C GLU A 219 -0.27 -33.38 4.26
N GLY A 220 0.82 -33.06 4.96
CA GLY A 220 2.19 -33.43 4.57
C GLY A 220 2.79 -32.56 3.46
N MET A 221 2.10 -31.50 3.04
CA MET A 221 2.66 -30.42 2.23
C MET A 221 3.18 -29.31 3.13
N GLU A 222 4.30 -28.72 2.75
CA GLU A 222 4.88 -27.54 3.37
C GLU A 222 5.06 -26.46 2.30
N VAL A 223 4.59 -25.25 2.61
CA VAL A 223 4.81 -24.05 1.82
C VAL A 223 5.45 -23.03 2.74
N SER A 224 6.54 -22.38 2.30
CA SER A 224 7.20 -21.38 3.12
C SER A 224 7.61 -20.15 2.33
N SER A 225 7.66 -19.02 3.03
CA SER A 225 8.17 -17.74 2.54
C SER A 225 9.24 -17.25 3.51
N THR A 226 10.44 -16.99 3.03
CA THR A 226 11.61 -16.66 3.86
C THR A 226 12.24 -15.36 3.40
N LEU A 227 12.44 -14.40 4.30
CA LEU A 227 12.98 -13.07 3.99
C LEU A 227 14.40 -13.18 3.41
N SER A 228 14.56 -12.76 2.17
CA SER A 228 15.82 -12.81 1.45
C SER A 228 16.52 -11.47 1.40
N THR A 229 15.78 -10.36 1.26
CA THR A 229 16.39 -9.03 1.13
C THR A 229 15.48 -7.94 1.72
N VAL A 230 16.10 -6.91 2.30
CA VAL A 230 15.46 -5.65 2.69
C VAL A 230 16.16 -4.51 1.96
N ASN A 231 15.49 -3.89 0.99
CA ASN A 231 16.01 -2.76 0.22
C ASN A 231 15.47 -1.46 0.82
N LYS A 232 16.31 -0.74 1.57
CA LYS A 232 15.99 0.59 2.13
C LYS A 232 16.11 1.68 1.06
N ASN A 233 15.40 2.79 1.26
CA ASN A 233 15.34 3.92 0.33
C ASN A 233 14.88 3.53 -1.09
N THR A 234 14.00 2.54 -1.18
CA THR A 234 13.42 2.02 -2.41
C THR A 234 11.93 2.34 -2.47
N SER A 235 11.57 3.31 -3.30
CA SER A 235 10.17 3.63 -3.59
C SER A 235 9.52 2.55 -4.45
N TYR A 236 8.25 2.27 -4.24
CA TYR A 236 7.46 1.45 -5.16
C TYR A 236 7.39 2.11 -6.54
N LYS A 237 7.40 1.31 -7.61
CA LYS A 237 7.41 1.79 -8.99
C LYS A 237 6.24 1.18 -9.75
N GLN A 238 5.40 2.02 -10.36
CA GLN A 238 4.37 1.58 -11.29
C GLN A 238 4.78 1.92 -12.72
N PHE A 239 4.67 0.93 -13.61
CA PHE A 239 4.88 1.17 -15.03
C PHE A 239 3.56 1.57 -15.67
N PHE A 240 3.62 2.56 -16.55
CA PHE A 240 2.45 3.05 -17.29
C PHE A 240 2.86 3.57 -18.65
N THR A 241 1.89 3.91 -19.49
CA THR A 241 2.15 4.44 -20.84
C THR A 241 1.66 5.87 -20.93
N LEU A 242 2.56 6.79 -21.28
CA LEU A 242 2.20 8.12 -21.75
C LEU A 242 1.94 8.05 -23.26
N TYR A 243 0.83 8.63 -23.71
CA TYR A 243 0.50 8.72 -25.12
C TYR A 243 0.75 10.15 -25.56
N TYR A 244 1.57 10.36 -26.60
CA TYR A 244 1.89 11.69 -27.10
C TYR A 244 1.46 11.85 -28.55
N PRO A 245 0.74 12.92 -28.92
CA PRO A 245 0.45 13.20 -30.30
C PRO A 245 1.63 13.90 -30.98
N ASP A 246 1.76 13.75 -32.30
CA ASP A 246 2.75 14.47 -33.11
C ASP A 246 2.11 15.47 -34.07
N ALA A 247 2.95 16.15 -34.87
CA ALA A 247 2.53 17.12 -35.88
C ALA A 247 1.71 16.51 -37.04
N ASP A 248 1.79 15.19 -37.26
CA ASP A 248 1.01 14.48 -38.28
C ASP A 248 -0.30 13.91 -37.69
N GLU A 249 -0.68 14.35 -36.48
CA GLU A 249 -1.87 13.92 -35.73
C GLU A 249 -1.88 12.42 -35.36
N LYS A 250 -0.71 11.77 -35.35
CA LYS A 250 -0.54 10.39 -34.87
C LYS A 250 -0.22 10.36 -33.39
N ILE A 251 -0.64 9.29 -32.70
CA ILE A 251 -0.39 9.12 -31.27
C ILE A 251 0.67 8.04 -31.06
N TYR A 252 1.66 8.31 -30.21
CA TYR A 252 2.77 7.41 -29.92
C TYR A 252 2.79 6.97 -28.46
N MET A 253 3.06 5.69 -28.24
CA MET A 253 3.22 5.11 -26.90
C MET A 253 4.62 5.36 -26.36
N VAL A 254 4.70 5.86 -25.13
CA VAL A 254 5.95 6.05 -24.40
C VAL A 254 5.84 5.33 -23.05
N PRO A 255 6.42 4.12 -22.94
CA PRO A 255 6.54 3.43 -21.67
C PRO A 255 7.26 4.32 -20.66
N SER A 256 6.65 4.46 -19.49
CA SER A 256 7.05 5.41 -18.46
C SER A 256 7.00 4.73 -17.08
N GLU A 257 7.79 5.27 -16.15
CA GLU A 257 7.86 4.80 -14.77
C GLU A 257 7.34 5.90 -13.83
N LEU A 258 6.45 5.51 -12.93
CA LEU A 258 5.93 6.34 -11.85
C LEU A 258 6.58 5.87 -10.54
N ALA A 259 7.54 6.64 -10.04
CA ALA A 259 8.11 6.41 -8.72
C ALA A 259 7.16 6.94 -7.65
N LEU A 260 6.81 6.08 -6.70
CA LEU A 260 5.87 6.37 -5.61
C LEU A 260 6.56 6.12 -4.27
N PRO A 261 7.33 7.11 -3.75
CA PRO A 261 7.79 7.10 -2.37
C PRO A 261 6.65 6.87 -1.36
N THR A 262 6.95 6.34 -0.18
CA THR A 262 5.97 6.18 0.92
C THR A 262 5.28 7.52 1.20
N GLY A 263 3.95 7.51 1.27
CA GLY A 263 3.16 8.72 1.46
C GLY A 263 2.83 9.51 0.19
N SER A 264 3.27 9.07 -0.99
CA SER A 264 3.00 9.81 -2.23
C SER A 264 1.50 9.90 -2.55
N ASP A 265 1.10 11.08 -3.00
CA ASP A 265 -0.20 11.31 -3.62
C ASP A 265 -0.15 10.98 -5.12
N VAL A 266 -0.87 9.95 -5.54
CA VAL A 266 -0.85 9.47 -6.93
C VAL A 266 -1.30 10.55 -7.91
N LEU A 267 -2.25 11.39 -7.52
CA LEU A 267 -2.71 12.51 -8.35
C LEU A 267 -1.55 13.47 -8.65
N THR A 268 -0.82 13.91 -7.62
CA THR A 268 0.34 14.79 -7.77
C THR A 268 1.43 14.14 -8.64
N VAL A 269 1.73 12.85 -8.42
CA VAL A 269 2.80 12.19 -9.20
C VAL A 269 2.41 12.00 -10.66
N LEU A 270 1.14 11.70 -10.95
CA LEU A 270 0.62 11.65 -12.33
C LEU A 270 0.62 13.03 -13.00
N GLU A 271 0.18 14.08 -12.31
CA GLU A 271 0.25 15.46 -12.80
C GLU A 271 1.67 15.81 -13.24
N GLU A 272 2.65 15.59 -12.37
CA GLU A 272 4.06 15.87 -12.65
C GLU A 272 4.61 15.00 -13.78
N ALA A 273 4.17 13.75 -13.90
CA ALA A 273 4.59 12.88 -15.00
C ALA A 273 4.05 13.36 -16.35
N MET A 274 2.80 13.79 -16.43
CA MET A 274 2.17 14.25 -17.68
C MET A 274 2.63 15.65 -18.12
N LYS A 275 3.18 16.45 -17.19
CA LYS A 275 3.80 17.74 -17.47
C LYS A 275 5.23 17.67 -18.03
N LYS A 276 5.85 16.49 -17.99
CA LYS A 276 7.22 16.33 -18.50
C LYS A 276 7.25 16.64 -19.99
N GLU A 277 8.35 17.27 -20.40
CA GLU A 277 8.63 17.51 -21.81
C GLU A 277 8.59 16.18 -22.58
N PRO A 278 7.97 16.13 -23.76
CA PRO A 278 7.94 14.93 -24.57
C PRO A 278 9.36 14.42 -24.88
N PRO A 279 9.56 13.10 -25.02
CA PRO A 279 10.88 12.52 -25.28
C PRO A 279 11.42 12.80 -26.69
N LYS A 280 10.60 13.38 -27.59
CA LYS A 280 10.99 13.75 -28.95
C LYS A 280 10.45 15.14 -29.28
N ASP A 281 11.25 15.96 -29.93
CA ASP A 281 10.86 17.32 -30.35
C ASP A 281 9.66 17.35 -31.30
N THR A 282 9.38 16.25 -31.99
CA THR A 282 8.23 16.10 -32.88
C THR A 282 6.91 15.86 -32.14
N TYR A 283 6.97 15.48 -30.87
CA TYR A 283 5.79 15.22 -30.06
C TYR A 283 5.32 16.50 -29.39
N LEU A 284 4.00 16.65 -29.29
CA LEU A 284 3.35 17.75 -28.61
C LEU A 284 3.20 17.43 -27.12
N PRO A 285 3.38 18.41 -26.22
CA PRO A 285 3.14 18.21 -24.79
C PRO A 285 1.67 17.89 -24.49
N LEU A 286 1.41 17.11 -23.43
CA LEU A 286 0.04 16.74 -23.03
C LEU A 286 -0.67 17.89 -22.32
N MET A 287 0.09 18.67 -21.57
CA MET A 287 -0.41 19.83 -20.82
C MET A 287 0.73 20.78 -20.51
N SER A 288 0.40 22.02 -20.14
CA SER A 288 1.39 23.00 -19.72
C SER A 288 1.88 22.73 -18.29
N LYS A 289 3.03 23.34 -17.93
CA LYS A 289 3.57 23.28 -16.55
C LYS A 289 2.64 23.89 -15.51
N ASN A 290 1.77 24.83 -15.91
CA ASN A 290 0.84 25.53 -15.03
C ASN A 290 -0.51 24.81 -14.89
N THR A 291 -0.79 23.84 -15.76
CA THR A 291 -2.00 23.01 -15.65
C THR A 291 -2.03 22.32 -14.29
N LYS A 292 -3.18 22.26 -13.63
CA LYS A 292 -3.39 21.42 -12.45
C LYS A 292 -4.35 20.31 -12.75
N LEU A 293 -4.06 19.13 -12.21
CA LEU A 293 -4.99 18.02 -12.14
C LEU A 293 -5.72 18.17 -10.79
N ASN A 294 -6.92 18.73 -10.81
CA ASN A 294 -7.66 19.05 -9.60
C ASN A 294 -8.19 17.78 -8.92
N SER A 295 -8.65 16.81 -9.70
CA SER A 295 -9.17 15.54 -9.16
C SER A 295 -9.14 14.40 -10.17
N LEU A 296 -9.11 13.17 -9.63
CA LEU A 296 -9.30 11.91 -10.34
C LEU A 296 -10.30 11.08 -9.53
N THR A 297 -11.47 10.83 -10.10
CA THR A 297 -12.54 10.11 -9.39
C THR A 297 -13.12 9.04 -10.31
N LEU A 298 -13.26 7.81 -9.80
CA LEU A 298 -13.99 6.77 -10.48
C LEU A 298 -15.48 6.91 -10.18
N GLU A 299 -16.29 7.04 -11.22
CA GLU A 299 -17.73 7.21 -11.11
C GLU A 299 -18.50 5.93 -11.46
N GLU A 300 -19.80 5.95 -11.18
CA GLU A 300 -20.72 4.91 -11.63
C GLU A 300 -20.63 4.72 -13.15
N GLY A 301 -20.72 3.45 -13.59
CA GLY A 301 -20.59 3.11 -15.00
C GLY A 301 -19.14 2.99 -15.49
N ASN A 302 -18.16 2.93 -14.58
CA ASN A 302 -16.74 2.73 -14.90
C ASN A 302 -16.20 3.87 -15.77
N ILE A 303 -16.45 5.10 -15.34
CA ILE A 303 -15.99 6.33 -15.99
C ILE A 303 -14.97 6.99 -15.06
N LEU A 304 -13.79 7.28 -15.59
CA LEU A 304 -12.80 8.08 -14.88
C LEU A 304 -13.12 9.55 -15.12
N HIS A 305 -13.57 10.23 -14.08
CA HIS A 305 -13.74 11.68 -14.09
C HIS A 305 -12.42 12.35 -13.71
N VAL A 306 -11.93 13.18 -14.63
CA VAL A 306 -10.68 13.93 -14.55
C VAL A 306 -11.01 15.41 -14.62
N ASP A 307 -10.70 16.16 -13.57
CA ASP A 307 -10.86 17.61 -13.56
C ASP A 307 -9.49 18.30 -13.66
N PHE A 308 -9.35 19.19 -14.64
CA PHE A 308 -8.16 20.02 -14.77
C PHE A 308 -8.47 21.49 -14.45
N SER A 309 -7.45 22.27 -14.12
CA SER A 309 -7.57 23.74 -14.10
C SER A 309 -7.80 24.30 -15.51
N ARG A 310 -8.40 25.49 -15.61
CA ARG A 310 -8.56 26.20 -16.90
C ARG A 310 -7.27 26.40 -17.71
N ALA A 311 -6.12 26.49 -17.05
CA ALA A 311 -4.81 26.58 -17.69
C ALA A 311 -4.53 25.43 -18.69
N PHE A 312 -5.20 24.28 -18.53
CA PHE A 312 -5.11 23.17 -19.49
C PHE A 312 -5.47 23.57 -20.92
N VAL A 313 -6.45 24.47 -21.08
CA VAL A 313 -6.91 24.95 -22.38
C VAL A 313 -6.38 26.34 -22.68
N ASP A 314 -6.33 27.24 -21.70
CA ASP A 314 -5.91 28.63 -21.92
C ASP A 314 -4.45 28.73 -22.41
N GLU A 315 -3.61 27.77 -22.03
CA GLU A 315 -2.20 27.68 -22.44
C GLU A 315 -1.96 26.64 -23.55
N MET A 316 -3.02 25.97 -24.00
CA MET A 316 -2.96 25.03 -25.11
C MET A 316 -2.87 25.81 -26.42
N ASN A 317 -1.66 25.97 -26.94
CA ASN A 317 -1.42 26.62 -28.23
C ASN A 317 -1.61 25.62 -29.39
N ALA A 318 -2.82 25.09 -29.53
CA ALA A 318 -3.16 24.05 -30.50
C ALA A 318 -4.42 24.43 -31.29
N GLY A 319 -4.46 24.11 -32.59
CA GLY A 319 -5.69 24.18 -33.37
C GLY A 319 -6.58 22.97 -33.11
N ALA A 320 -7.85 23.03 -33.55
CA ALA A 320 -8.89 22.04 -33.27
C ALA A 320 -8.46 20.55 -33.44
N GLY A 321 -7.74 20.22 -34.52
CA GLY A 321 -7.27 18.85 -34.76
C GLY A 321 -6.26 18.38 -33.69
N TYR A 322 -5.24 19.20 -33.44
CA TYR A 322 -4.23 18.93 -32.40
C TYR A 322 -4.84 18.89 -31.00
N GLU A 323 -5.79 19.78 -30.70
CA GLU A 323 -6.52 19.77 -29.42
C GLU A 323 -7.22 18.41 -29.21
N LEU A 324 -7.95 17.91 -30.22
CA LEU A 324 -8.60 16.60 -30.13
C LEU A 324 -7.58 15.47 -29.90
N ARG A 325 -6.41 15.54 -30.54
CA ARG A 325 -5.33 14.56 -30.34
C ARG A 325 -4.70 14.62 -28.95
N ILE A 326 -4.57 15.82 -28.37
CA ILE A 326 -4.12 16.00 -26.98
C ILE A 326 -5.16 15.41 -26.02
N LEU A 327 -6.44 15.70 -26.21
CA LEU A 327 -7.53 15.13 -25.37
C LEU A 327 -7.58 13.61 -25.46
N GLN A 328 -7.48 13.03 -26.66
CA GLN A 328 -7.42 11.59 -26.84
C GLN A 328 -6.18 10.99 -26.17
N SER A 329 -5.04 11.66 -26.25
CA SER A 329 -3.79 11.23 -25.62
C SER A 329 -3.88 11.24 -24.09
N VAL A 330 -4.52 12.25 -23.50
CA VAL A 330 -4.82 12.32 -22.06
C VAL A 330 -5.79 11.22 -21.65
N ALA A 331 -6.88 11.02 -22.41
CA ALA A 331 -7.84 9.95 -22.16
C ALA A 331 -7.18 8.57 -22.24
N ASN A 332 -6.36 8.32 -23.25
CA ASN A 332 -5.61 7.06 -23.39
C ASN A 332 -4.62 6.85 -22.24
N THR A 333 -3.89 7.90 -21.84
CA THR A 333 -2.91 7.83 -20.74
C THR A 333 -3.59 7.45 -19.43
N LEU A 334 -4.59 8.23 -19.00
CA LEU A 334 -5.24 8.04 -17.70
C LEU A 334 -6.15 6.81 -17.73
N GLY A 335 -6.93 6.62 -18.79
CA GLY A 335 -7.78 5.45 -18.95
C GLY A 335 -6.97 4.15 -18.95
N ASN A 336 -5.84 4.09 -19.66
CA ASN A 336 -4.98 2.91 -19.62
C ASN A 336 -4.35 2.69 -18.25
N TYR A 337 -3.90 3.75 -17.57
CA TYR A 337 -3.33 3.64 -16.23
C TYR A 337 -4.32 3.05 -15.22
N PHE A 338 -5.58 3.50 -15.24
CA PHE A 338 -6.61 3.00 -14.31
C PHE A 338 -7.37 1.76 -14.81
N GLY A 339 -7.09 1.26 -16.02
CA GLY A 339 -7.84 0.14 -16.61
C GLY A 339 -9.28 0.49 -17.00
N ILE A 340 -9.54 1.76 -17.33
CA ILE A 340 -10.86 2.33 -17.61
C ILE A 340 -10.97 2.72 -19.08
N SER A 341 -12.10 2.42 -19.71
CA SER A 341 -12.32 2.67 -21.15
C SER A 341 -12.98 4.01 -21.46
N LYS A 342 -13.50 4.73 -20.46
CA LYS A 342 -14.21 6.01 -20.62
C LYS A 342 -13.68 7.05 -19.67
N VAL A 343 -13.31 8.21 -20.21
CA VAL A 343 -12.73 9.32 -19.45
C VAL A 343 -13.59 10.57 -19.65
N ARG A 344 -14.14 11.10 -18.57
CA ARG A 344 -14.80 12.41 -18.58
C ARG A 344 -13.80 13.48 -18.19
N ILE A 345 -13.63 14.48 -19.05
CA ILE A 345 -12.72 15.60 -18.79
C ILE A 345 -13.55 16.85 -18.46
N THR A 346 -13.23 17.50 -17.35
CA THR A 346 -13.82 18.79 -16.95
C THR A 346 -12.73 19.82 -16.65
N LEU A 347 -13.15 21.07 -16.60
CA LEU A 347 -12.29 22.23 -16.34
C LEU A 347 -12.87 23.06 -15.20
N ASP A 348 -12.19 23.06 -14.05
CA ASP A 348 -12.63 23.70 -12.80
C ASP A 348 -14.09 23.34 -12.45
N GLY A 349 -14.41 22.05 -12.55
CA GLY A 349 -15.73 21.48 -12.25
C GLY A 349 -16.81 21.70 -13.30
N LYS A 350 -16.48 22.31 -14.46
CA LYS A 350 -17.42 22.54 -15.57
C LYS A 350 -17.13 21.61 -16.74
N PRO A 351 -18.14 21.28 -17.59
CA PRO A 351 -17.89 20.56 -18.83
C PRO A 351 -16.76 21.18 -19.63
N TYR A 352 -16.00 20.33 -20.33
CA TYR A 352 -14.90 20.79 -21.15
C TYR A 352 -15.38 21.77 -22.23
N GLU A 353 -14.74 22.93 -22.30
CA GLU A 353 -15.08 23.98 -23.25
C GLU A 353 -13.81 24.74 -23.63
N SER A 354 -13.56 24.81 -24.94
CA SER A 354 -12.48 25.56 -25.56
C SER A 354 -13.01 26.41 -26.72
N GLY A 355 -12.10 27.06 -27.46
CA GLY A 355 -12.46 27.76 -28.70
C GLY A 355 -12.88 26.85 -29.86
N HIS A 356 -12.67 25.52 -29.75
CA HIS A 356 -12.89 24.56 -30.83
C HIS A 356 -13.84 23.42 -30.46
N ILE A 357 -13.86 23.02 -29.18
CA ILE A 357 -14.59 21.87 -28.69
C ILE A 357 -15.49 22.31 -27.54
N LEU A 358 -16.75 21.89 -27.59
CA LEU A 358 -17.74 22.07 -26.54
C LEU A 358 -18.30 20.70 -26.19
N MET A 359 -18.07 20.25 -24.95
CA MET A 359 -18.63 19.02 -24.42
C MET A 359 -19.86 19.33 -23.58
N ASN A 360 -20.93 18.57 -23.78
CA ASN A 360 -22.10 18.62 -22.92
C ASN A 360 -21.84 17.91 -21.58
N GLU A 361 -22.71 18.17 -20.60
CA GLU A 361 -22.67 17.48 -19.32
C GLU A 361 -22.78 15.96 -19.49
N GLY A 362 -21.85 15.22 -18.89
CA GLY A 362 -21.80 13.76 -18.95
C GLY A 362 -21.17 13.16 -20.21
N GLU A 363 -20.76 13.97 -21.20
CA GLU A 363 -20.02 13.45 -22.36
C GLU A 363 -18.63 12.97 -21.96
N VAL A 364 -18.14 11.94 -22.65
CA VAL A 364 -16.89 11.24 -22.35
C VAL A 364 -16.03 11.07 -23.59
N PHE A 365 -14.73 10.95 -23.38
CA PHE A 365 -13.77 10.45 -24.36
C PHE A 365 -13.61 8.95 -24.14
N GLU A 366 -13.74 8.17 -25.22
CA GLU A 366 -13.43 6.73 -25.17
C GLU A 366 -11.91 6.53 -25.34
N VAL A 367 -11.35 5.60 -24.58
CA VAL A 367 -9.96 5.15 -24.80
C VAL A 367 -9.91 4.43 -26.12
N SER A 368 -9.11 4.95 -27.05
CA SER A 368 -9.01 4.43 -28.42
C SER A 368 -7.56 4.24 -28.84
N MET A 369 -7.26 3.05 -29.35
CA MET A 369 -5.94 2.69 -29.90
C MET A 369 -5.90 2.77 -31.44
N GLU A 370 -6.95 3.28 -32.08
CA GLU A 370 -7.06 3.31 -33.55
C GLU A 370 -5.97 4.18 -34.21
N ASP A 371 -5.72 5.36 -33.63
CA ASP A 371 -4.72 6.32 -34.12
C ASP A 371 -3.35 6.14 -33.45
N VAL A 372 -3.17 5.08 -32.66
CA VAL A 372 -1.93 4.80 -31.95
C VAL A 372 -0.99 4.01 -32.83
N VAL A 373 0.18 4.57 -33.08
CA VAL A 373 1.27 3.89 -33.80
C VAL A 373 1.89 2.85 -32.86
N GLN A 374 1.75 1.58 -33.23
CA GLN A 374 2.35 0.44 -32.52
C GLN A 374 3.86 0.34 -32.71
#